data_AF-A0A377IQ62-F1
#
_entry.id   AF-A0A377IQ62-F1
#
_cell.length_a   1.000
_cell.length_b   1.000
_cell.length_c   1.000
_cell.angle_alpha   90.00
_cell.angle_beta   90.00
_cell.angle_gamma   90.00
#
_symmetry.space_group_name_H-M   'P 1'
#
loop_
_entity.id
_entity.type
_entity.pdbx_description
1 polymer ?
#
loop_
_entity_poly.entity_id
_entity_poly.type
_entity_poly.pdbx_seq_one_letter_code
_entity_poly.pdbx_strand_id
1 'polypeptide(L)'
;MNTQELIKKSALIEKVLQEQGLQERARPFISENAVIKTEELEKTLKEMQAESRDLKVGIIGRVKAGKSSLLNALIFEGVEVLPKAATPMTASLTVLKYANTLSAEVEFYSPKDIAELKNEHERYVREFNKIVDEEVKKQKEKQSLSNRAKEGFKNLGNMLNRNKSTEAAPKERVLSDEEINERAERIAKNELEKDTKLVSSHDQYEKMKKAVCSTRKT
;
A
#
# COMPACT_ATOMS: atom_id res chain seq x y z
N MET A 1 -6.65 -18.97 -33.31
CA MET A 1 -5.99 -19.76 -34.36
C MET A 1 -4.58 -20.10 -33.87
N ASN A 2 -4.18 -21.37 -33.85
CA ASN A 2 -2.90 -21.80 -33.27
C ASN A 2 -1.75 -21.44 -34.23
N THR A 3 -0.71 -20.74 -33.75
CA THR A 3 0.47 -20.33 -34.54
C THR A 3 1.18 -21.53 -35.18
N GLN A 4 1.24 -22.67 -34.50
CA GLN A 4 1.83 -23.90 -35.07
C GLN A 4 1.01 -24.47 -36.23
N GLU A 5 -0.31 -24.28 -36.21
CA GLU A 5 -1.20 -24.75 -37.27
C GLU A 5 -1.05 -23.89 -38.53
N LEU A 6 -0.85 -22.57 -38.35
CA LEU A 6 -0.60 -21.63 -39.44
C LEU A 6 0.73 -21.92 -40.16
N ILE A 7 1.80 -22.17 -39.39
CA ILE A 7 3.12 -22.54 -39.94
C ILE A 7 3.03 -23.87 -40.72
N LYS A 8 2.33 -24.87 -40.17
CA LYS A 8 2.13 -26.16 -40.86
C LYS A 8 1.38 -26.02 -42.18
N LYS A 9 0.33 -25.19 -42.22
CA LYS A 9 -0.44 -24.94 -43.45
C LYS A 9 0.40 -24.20 -44.50
N SER A 10 1.20 -23.21 -44.08
CA SER A 10 2.13 -22.50 -44.96
C SER A 10 3.18 -23.43 -45.58
N ALA A 11 3.82 -24.27 -44.75
CA ALA A 11 4.80 -25.24 -45.21
C ALA A 11 4.22 -26.25 -46.22
N LEU A 12 2.97 -26.68 -46.00
CA LEU A 12 2.30 -27.63 -46.87
C LEU A 12 1.97 -27.01 -48.23
N ILE A 13 1.57 -25.73 -48.25
CA ILE A 13 1.32 -24.98 -49.49
C ILE A 13 2.63 -24.81 -50.29
N GLU A 14 3.72 -24.40 -49.65
CA GLU A 14 5.03 -24.27 -50.31
C GLU A 14 5.51 -25.61 -50.91
N LYS A 15 5.35 -26.69 -50.14
CA LYS A 15 5.71 -28.04 -50.58
C LYS A 15 4.90 -28.47 -51.82
N VAL A 16 3.58 -28.26 -51.81
CA VAL A 16 2.71 -28.60 -52.96
C VAL A 16 3.05 -27.76 -54.19
N LEU A 17 3.36 -26.47 -54.01
CA LEU A 17 3.77 -25.60 -55.11
C LEU A 17 5.09 -26.03 -55.75
N GLN A 18 6.01 -26.56 -54.95
CA GLN A 18 7.31 -27.08 -55.42
C GLN A 18 7.16 -28.44 -56.10
N GLU A 19 6.41 -29.38 -55.51
CA GLU A 19 6.20 -30.72 -56.08
C GLU A 19 5.42 -30.70 -57.40
N GLN A 20 4.48 -29.78 -57.55
CA GLN A 20 3.66 -29.64 -58.77
C GLN A 20 4.29 -28.69 -59.81
N GLY A 21 5.46 -28.09 -59.53
CA GLY A 21 6.12 -27.14 -60.44
C GLY A 21 5.32 -25.86 -60.70
N LEU A 22 4.38 -25.50 -59.81
CA LEU A 22 3.45 -24.38 -59.98
C LEU A 22 4.04 -23.01 -59.58
N GLN A 23 5.33 -22.95 -59.27
CA GLN A 23 6.01 -21.76 -58.75
C GLN A 23 5.81 -20.54 -59.66
N GLU A 24 5.96 -20.69 -60.98
CA GLU A 24 5.77 -19.60 -61.95
C GLU A 24 4.31 -19.13 -62.04
N ARG A 25 3.35 -20.04 -61.90
CA ARG A 25 1.92 -19.69 -61.90
C ARG A 25 1.46 -19.06 -60.58
N ALA A 26 2.14 -19.39 -59.48
CA ALA A 26 1.85 -18.83 -58.17
C ALA A 26 2.52 -17.46 -57.93
N ARG A 27 3.56 -17.11 -58.69
CA ARG A 27 4.28 -15.81 -58.56
C ARG A 27 3.38 -14.58 -58.52
N PRO A 28 2.39 -14.41 -59.42
CA PRO A 28 1.49 -13.26 -59.39
C PRO A 28 0.70 -13.19 -58.07
N PHE A 29 0.17 -14.32 -57.62
CA PHE A 29 -0.61 -14.42 -56.37
C PHE A 29 0.26 -14.15 -55.13
N ILE A 30 1.51 -14.60 -55.13
CA ILE A 30 2.48 -14.34 -54.06
C ILE A 30 2.79 -12.85 -53.99
N SER A 31 3.01 -12.19 -55.14
CA SER A 31 3.29 -10.76 -55.19
C SER A 31 2.09 -9.88 -54.83
N GLU A 32 0.88 -10.23 -55.28
CA GLU A 32 -0.34 -9.46 -55.02
C GLU A 32 -0.76 -9.51 -53.55
N ASN A 33 -0.58 -10.66 -52.89
CA ASN A 33 -1.01 -10.86 -51.50
C ASN A 33 0.15 -10.72 -50.49
N ALA A 34 1.32 -10.28 -50.94
CA ALA A 34 2.54 -10.18 -50.13
C ALA A 34 2.80 -11.44 -49.29
N VAL A 35 2.64 -12.63 -49.91
CA VAL A 35 2.80 -13.91 -49.21
C VAL A 35 4.27 -14.09 -48.87
N ILE A 36 4.58 -14.01 -47.58
CA ILE A 36 5.92 -14.26 -47.04
C ILE A 36 6.22 -15.75 -47.02
N LYS A 37 7.52 -16.09 -47.10
CA LYS A 37 7.97 -17.49 -46.99
C LYS A 37 7.69 -18.03 -45.60
N THR A 38 7.52 -19.35 -45.48
CA THR A 38 7.29 -20.00 -44.18
C THR A 38 8.39 -19.69 -43.17
N GLU A 39 9.65 -19.61 -43.61
CA GLU A 39 10.81 -19.26 -42.77
C GLU A 39 10.70 -17.83 -42.21
N GLU A 40 10.27 -16.88 -43.04
CA GLU A 40 10.09 -15.48 -42.67
C GLU A 40 8.87 -15.29 -41.78
N LEU A 41 7.77 -16.00 -42.08
CA LEU A 41 6.59 -16.09 -41.23
C LEU A 41 6.93 -16.63 -39.84
N GLU A 42 7.71 -17.70 -39.76
CA GLU A 42 8.15 -18.28 -38.49
C GLU A 42 9.01 -17.29 -37.70
N LYS A 43 9.92 -16.58 -38.37
CA LYS A 43 10.77 -15.54 -37.76
C LYS A 43 9.93 -14.38 -37.24
N THR A 44 9.03 -13.80 -38.04
CA THR A 44 8.16 -12.69 -37.63
C THR A 44 7.24 -13.10 -36.48
N LEU A 45 6.66 -14.30 -36.52
CA LEU A 45 5.82 -14.79 -35.42
C LEU A 45 6.62 -14.99 -34.13
N LYS A 46 7.87 -15.47 -34.22
CA LYS A 46 8.77 -15.58 -33.06
C LYS A 46 9.18 -14.21 -32.53
N GLU A 47 9.47 -13.24 -33.39
CA GLU A 47 9.79 -11.86 -33.01
C GLU A 47 8.60 -11.17 -32.33
N MET A 48 7.39 -11.33 -32.88
CA MET A 48 6.14 -10.84 -32.26
C MET A 48 5.83 -11.52 -30.92
N GLN A 49 6.23 -12.78 -30.74
CA GLN A 49 6.10 -13.49 -29.45
C GLN A 49 7.18 -13.10 -28.44
N ALA A 50 8.40 -12.81 -28.92
CA ALA A 50 9.52 -12.38 -28.10
C ALA A 50 9.35 -10.94 -27.60
N GLU A 51 8.61 -10.09 -28.34
CA GLU A 51 8.02 -8.86 -27.82
C GLU A 51 6.82 -9.17 -26.89
N SER A 52 7.02 -10.06 -25.93
CA SER A 52 6.10 -10.30 -24.82
C SER A 52 5.92 -8.99 -24.05
N ARG A 53 4.97 -8.17 -24.50
CA ARG A 53 4.52 -6.98 -23.79
C ARG A 53 3.83 -7.45 -22.52
N ASP A 54 4.60 -7.61 -21.46
CA ASP A 54 4.08 -7.85 -20.12
C ASP A 54 3.22 -6.65 -19.72
N LEU A 55 1.91 -6.75 -19.95
CA LEU A 55 0.95 -5.74 -19.51
C LEU A 55 0.80 -5.84 -17.99
N LYS A 56 1.44 -4.92 -17.28
CA LYS A 56 1.31 -4.78 -15.83
C LYS A 56 0.20 -3.77 -15.52
N VAL A 57 -0.88 -4.23 -14.90
CA VAL A 57 -1.99 -3.38 -14.45
C VAL A 57 -1.96 -3.29 -12.93
N GLY A 58 -1.81 -2.08 -12.39
CA GLY A 58 -1.92 -1.81 -10.96
C GLY A 58 -3.33 -1.37 -10.60
N ILE A 59 -4.00 -2.10 -9.71
CA ILE A 59 -5.33 -1.72 -9.20
C ILE A 59 -5.21 -1.22 -7.77
N ILE A 60 -5.37 0.09 -7.58
CA ILE A 60 -5.31 0.76 -6.28
C ILE A 60 -6.66 1.36 -5.91
N GLY A 61 -6.90 1.55 -4.61
CA GLY A 61 -8.12 2.19 -4.12
C GLY A 61 -8.42 1.85 -2.67
N ARG A 62 -9.38 2.54 -2.07
CA ARG A 62 -9.77 2.34 -0.67
C ARG A 62 -10.22 0.90 -0.41
N VAL A 63 -10.05 0.44 0.83
CA VAL A 63 -10.61 -0.84 1.28
C VAL A 63 -12.14 -0.81 1.08
N LYS A 64 -12.74 -1.94 0.71
CA LYS A 64 -14.17 -2.08 0.40
C LYS A 64 -14.68 -1.30 -0.84
N ALA A 65 -13.80 -0.74 -1.67
CA ALA A 65 -14.20 -0.11 -2.93
C ALA A 65 -14.62 -1.11 -4.03
N GLY A 66 -14.74 -2.40 -3.73
CA GLY A 66 -15.15 -3.42 -4.70
C GLY A 66 -14.06 -3.91 -5.66
N LYS A 67 -12.78 -3.61 -5.41
CA LYS A 67 -11.65 -4.00 -6.29
C LYS A 67 -11.58 -5.50 -6.59
N SER A 68 -11.65 -6.34 -5.55
CA SER A 68 -11.64 -7.80 -5.71
C SER A 68 -12.88 -8.30 -6.44
N SER A 69 -14.05 -7.69 -6.19
CA SER A 69 -15.30 -8.02 -6.89
C SER A 69 -15.22 -7.67 -8.38
N LEU A 70 -14.64 -6.51 -8.70
CA LEU A 70 -14.40 -6.09 -10.08
C LEU A 70 -13.45 -7.04 -10.80
N LEU A 71 -12.36 -7.47 -10.14
CA LEU A 71 -11.43 -8.46 -10.68
C LEU A 71 -12.07 -9.83 -10.92
N ASN A 72 -12.89 -10.32 -9.98
CA ASN A 72 -13.67 -11.54 -10.14
C ASN A 72 -14.60 -11.47 -11.37
N ALA A 73 -15.26 -10.32 -11.59
CA ALA A 73 -16.12 -10.14 -12.75
C ALA A 73 -15.35 -10.07 -14.08
N LEU A 74 -14.19 -9.36 -14.11
CA LEU A 74 -13.43 -9.12 -15.34
C LEU A 74 -12.56 -10.30 -15.78
N ILE A 75 -11.87 -10.95 -14.86
CA ILE A 75 -10.81 -11.93 -15.17
C ILE A 75 -11.27 -13.37 -14.91
N PHE A 76 -12.19 -13.55 -13.96
CA PHE A 76 -12.61 -14.88 -13.52
C PHE A 76 -14.05 -15.21 -13.94
N GLU A 77 -14.60 -14.52 -14.95
CA GLU A 77 -15.96 -14.77 -15.48
C GLU A 77 -17.06 -14.76 -14.38
N GLY A 78 -16.85 -13.98 -13.31
CA GLY A 78 -17.75 -13.90 -12.17
C GLY A 78 -17.50 -14.95 -11.07
N VAL A 79 -16.57 -15.87 -11.25
CA VAL A 79 -16.16 -16.84 -10.24
C VAL A 79 -15.46 -16.14 -9.07
N GLU A 80 -15.83 -16.50 -7.84
CA GLU A 80 -15.31 -15.88 -6.62
C GLU A 80 -13.93 -16.42 -6.23
N VAL A 81 -12.90 -16.14 -7.05
CA VAL A 81 -11.52 -16.57 -6.77
C VAL A 81 -10.86 -15.69 -5.72
N LEU A 82 -11.01 -14.36 -5.83
CA LEU A 82 -10.50 -13.42 -4.84
C LEU A 82 -11.49 -13.21 -3.70
N PRO A 83 -11.03 -13.07 -2.45
CA PRO A 83 -11.90 -12.86 -1.31
C PRO A 83 -12.67 -11.53 -1.43
N LYS A 84 -14.00 -11.60 -1.27
CA LYS A 84 -14.92 -10.44 -1.26
C LYS A 84 -14.98 -9.72 0.10
N ALA A 85 -14.34 -10.27 1.15
CA ALA A 85 -14.61 -9.92 2.53
C ALA A 85 -14.37 -8.42 2.86
N ALA A 86 -15.29 -7.87 3.64
CA ALA A 86 -15.26 -6.52 4.19
C ALA A 86 -14.35 -6.39 5.43
N THR A 87 -13.83 -7.50 5.95
CA THR A 87 -12.77 -7.48 6.95
C THR A 87 -11.47 -7.09 6.24
N PRO A 88 -10.67 -6.14 6.75
CA PRO A 88 -9.42 -5.75 6.11
C PRO A 88 -8.38 -6.86 6.35
N MET A 89 -8.54 -7.99 5.66
CA MET A 89 -7.51 -9.03 5.55
C MET A 89 -6.47 -8.66 4.49
N THR A 90 -6.87 -7.88 3.48
CA THR A 90 -6.03 -7.52 2.32
C THR A 90 -5.20 -6.26 2.58
N ALA A 91 -4.20 -6.39 3.45
CA ALA A 91 -3.05 -5.49 3.49
C ALA A 91 -1.87 -6.00 2.64
N SER A 92 -1.89 -7.29 2.24
CA SER A 92 -0.82 -7.91 1.48
C SER A 92 -0.99 -7.70 -0.03
N LEU A 93 0.11 -7.33 -0.70
CA LEU A 93 0.18 -7.23 -2.15
C LEU A 93 -0.19 -8.57 -2.77
N THR A 94 -1.22 -8.59 -3.62
CA THR A 94 -1.64 -9.78 -4.36
C THR A 94 -1.26 -9.60 -5.82
N VAL A 95 -0.43 -10.51 -6.34
CA VAL A 95 -0.01 -10.50 -7.74
C VAL A 95 -0.71 -11.64 -8.46
N LEU A 96 -1.47 -11.31 -9.50
CA LEU A 96 -2.09 -12.29 -10.38
C LEU A 96 -1.28 -12.36 -11.67
N LYS A 97 -0.80 -13.56 -11.99
CA LYS A 97 -0.03 -13.84 -13.20
C LYS A 97 -0.71 -14.95 -13.98
N TYR A 98 -0.75 -14.81 -15.31
CA TYR A 98 -1.18 -15.91 -16.17
C TYR A 98 -0.20 -17.09 -16.07
N ALA A 99 -0.74 -18.29 -15.86
CA ALA A 99 0.00 -19.54 -15.86
C ALA A 99 -0.86 -20.66 -16.44
N ASN A 100 -0.24 -21.66 -17.06
CA ASN A 100 -0.96 -22.82 -17.63
C ASN A 100 -1.56 -23.73 -16.55
N THR A 101 -1.05 -23.66 -15.32
CA THR A 101 -1.50 -24.44 -14.17
C THR A 101 -1.78 -23.50 -13.00
N LEU A 102 -2.80 -23.83 -12.21
CA LEU A 102 -3.15 -23.07 -11.02
C LEU A 102 -2.08 -23.30 -9.94
N SER A 103 -1.46 -22.22 -9.47
CA SER A 103 -0.52 -22.23 -8.36
C SER A 103 -0.70 -20.99 -7.48
N ALA A 104 -0.29 -21.10 -6.23
CA ALA A 104 -0.26 -19.99 -5.29
C ALA A 104 1.11 -19.97 -4.59
N GLU A 105 1.73 -18.80 -4.54
CA GLU A 105 2.98 -18.56 -3.84
C GLU A 105 2.74 -17.54 -2.73
N VAL A 106 3.29 -17.80 -1.55
CA VAL A 106 3.17 -16.90 -0.40
C VAL A 106 4.58 -16.54 0.05
N GLU A 107 4.90 -15.26 -0.05
CA GLU A 107 6.14 -14.70 0.47
C GLU A 107 5.92 -14.26 1.92
N PHE A 108 6.65 -14.90 2.84
CA PHE A 108 6.61 -14.56 4.26
C PHE A 108 7.77 -13.62 4.61
N TYR A 109 7.58 -12.80 5.64
CA TYR A 109 8.66 -12.01 6.21
C TYR A 109 9.81 -12.91 6.67
N SER A 110 11.02 -12.55 6.27
CA SER A 110 12.24 -13.16 6.77
C SER A 110 12.53 -12.73 8.22
N PRO A 111 13.34 -13.47 8.99
CA PRO A 111 13.75 -13.05 10.33
C PRO A 111 14.39 -11.65 10.36
N LYS A 112 15.04 -11.25 9.25
CA LYS A 112 15.63 -9.93 9.10
C LYS A 112 14.55 -8.84 8.99
N ASP A 113 13.52 -9.07 8.17
CA ASP A 113 12.41 -8.12 8.01
C ASP A 113 11.67 -7.91 9.34
N ILE A 114 11.47 -9.00 10.09
CA ILE A 114 10.86 -8.94 11.42
C ILE A 114 11.73 -8.13 12.39
N ALA A 115 13.05 -8.29 12.34
CA ALA A 115 13.97 -7.53 13.17
C ALA A 115 13.98 -6.04 12.81
N GLU A 116 13.90 -5.69 11.53
CA GLU A 116 13.80 -4.31 11.06
C GLU A 116 12.48 -3.67 11.53
N LEU A 117 11.35 -4.35 11.36
CA LEU A 117 10.04 -3.91 11.87
C LEU A 117 10.06 -3.70 13.40
N LYS A 118 10.70 -4.60 14.14
CA LYS A 118 10.87 -4.47 15.59
C LYS A 118 11.68 -3.24 15.96
N ASN A 119 12.79 -3.00 15.28
CA ASN A 119 13.65 -1.84 15.53
C ASN A 119 12.94 -0.52 15.22
N GLU A 120 12.21 -0.46 14.11
CA GLU A 120 11.39 0.72 13.77
C GLU A 120 10.24 0.92 14.78
N HIS A 121 9.59 -0.16 15.25
CA HIS A 121 8.60 -0.09 16.33
C HIS A 121 9.21 0.45 17.64
N GLU A 122 10.36 -0.07 18.07
CA GLU A 122 11.04 0.43 19.28
C GLU A 122 11.45 1.90 19.13
N ARG A 123 11.89 2.31 17.94
CA ARG A 123 12.17 3.71 17.63
C ARG A 123 10.91 4.57 17.75
N TYR A 124 9.78 4.14 17.18
CA TYR A 124 8.51 4.83 17.32
C TYR A 124 8.14 5.04 18.78
N VAL A 125 8.19 3.98 19.60
CA VAL A 125 7.85 4.05 21.03
C VAL A 125 8.76 5.02 21.79
N ARG A 126 10.07 5.01 21.49
CA ARG A 126 11.02 5.94 22.10
C ARG A 126 10.73 7.40 21.74
N GLU A 127 10.52 7.69 20.46
CA GLU A 127 10.23 9.05 20.01
C GLU A 127 8.86 9.53 20.51
N PHE A 128 7.86 8.65 20.54
CA PHE A 128 6.55 8.93 21.12
C PHE A 128 6.67 9.35 22.59
N ASN A 129 7.32 8.54 23.41
CA ASN A 129 7.48 8.84 24.83
C ASN A 129 8.27 10.12 25.08
N LYS A 130 9.33 10.38 24.28
CA LYS A 130 10.09 11.64 24.37
C LYS A 130 9.21 12.87 24.12
N ILE A 131 8.42 12.85 23.04
CA ILE A 131 7.54 13.97 22.69
C ILE A 131 6.47 14.17 23.76
N VAL A 132 5.87 13.07 24.26
CA VAL A 132 4.90 13.13 25.35
C VAL A 132 5.54 13.75 26.59
N ASP A 133 6.69 13.27 27.03
CA ASP A 133 7.37 13.76 28.24
C ASP A 133 7.74 15.24 28.13
N GLU A 134 8.26 15.67 26.97
CA GLU A 134 8.57 17.08 26.70
C GLU A 134 7.33 17.96 26.72
N GLU A 135 6.23 17.50 26.12
CA GLU A 135 4.99 18.27 26.04
C GLU A 135 4.28 18.35 27.39
N VAL A 136 4.29 17.27 28.18
CA VAL A 136 3.80 17.26 29.57
C VAL A 136 4.61 18.23 30.43
N LYS A 137 5.95 18.22 30.34
CA LYS A 137 6.81 19.17 31.07
C LYS A 137 6.50 20.62 30.69
N LYS A 138 6.41 20.92 29.39
CA LYS A 138 6.06 22.26 28.90
C LYS A 138 4.70 22.72 29.41
N GLN A 139 3.70 21.84 29.45
CA GLN A 139 2.37 22.19 29.95
C GLN A 139 2.36 22.41 31.46
N LYS A 140 3.06 21.58 32.24
CA LYS A 140 3.20 21.75 33.69
C LYS A 140 3.97 23.03 34.06
N GLU A 141 5.01 23.37 33.30
CA GLU A 141 5.74 24.63 33.46
C GLU A 141 4.89 25.86 33.13
N LYS A 142 4.11 25.81 32.04
CA LYS A 142 3.16 26.90 31.70
C LYS A 142 2.11 27.10 32.78
N GLN A 143 1.58 26.01 33.33
CA GLN A 143 0.63 26.08 34.44
C GLN A 143 1.27 26.67 35.70
N SER A 144 2.47 26.25 36.08
CA SER A 144 3.14 26.77 37.28
C SER A 144 3.49 28.26 37.16
N LEU A 145 3.94 28.71 35.98
CA LEU A 145 4.17 30.14 35.69
C LEU A 145 2.88 30.95 35.75
N SER A 146 1.79 30.43 35.18
CA SER A 146 0.48 31.10 35.22
C SER A 146 -0.06 31.22 36.65
N ASN A 147 0.15 30.20 37.49
CA ASN A 147 -0.25 30.21 38.89
C ASN A 147 0.57 31.22 39.69
N ARG A 148 1.89 31.30 39.47
CA ARG A 148 2.77 32.29 40.12
C ARG A 148 2.45 33.73 39.70
N ALA A 149 2.11 33.95 38.43
CA ALA A 149 1.66 35.25 37.94
C ALA A 149 0.30 35.65 38.53
N LYS A 150 -0.64 34.71 38.67
CA LYS A 150 -1.94 34.93 39.34
C LYS A 150 -1.76 35.26 40.83
N GLU A 151 -0.83 34.60 41.54
CA GLU A 151 -0.50 34.93 42.93
C GLU A 151 0.15 36.32 43.07
N GLY A 152 1.11 36.65 42.20
CA GLY A 152 1.73 37.97 42.17
C GLY A 152 0.72 39.09 41.88
N PHE A 153 -0.19 38.89 40.92
CA PHE A 153 -1.24 39.84 40.59
C PHE A 153 -2.32 39.95 41.68
N LYS A 154 -2.63 38.85 42.38
CA LYS A 154 -3.56 38.86 43.53
C LYS A 154 -2.97 39.60 44.72
N ASN A 155 -1.68 39.44 44.99
CA ASN A 155 -0.98 40.17 46.06
C ASN A 155 -0.83 41.66 45.73
N LEU A 156 -0.53 42.01 44.48
CA LEU A 156 -0.44 43.41 44.03
C LEU A 156 -1.82 44.07 43.93
N GLY A 157 -2.83 43.35 43.45
CA GLY A 157 -4.22 43.81 43.37
C GLY A 157 -4.88 43.99 44.75
N ASN A 158 -4.55 43.15 45.73
CA ASN A 158 -4.96 43.34 47.13
C ASN A 158 -4.31 44.59 47.76
N MET A 159 -3.16 45.04 47.26
CA MET A 159 -2.49 46.25 47.72
C MET A 159 -2.98 47.52 47.00
N LEU A 160 -3.53 47.39 45.79
CA LEU A 160 -3.91 48.53 44.94
C LEU A 160 -5.41 48.79 44.81
N ASN A 161 -6.32 47.86 45.16
CA ASN A 161 -7.75 48.08 44.94
C ASN A 161 -8.61 48.06 46.20
N ARG A 162 -8.81 49.28 46.72
CA ARG A 162 -10.00 49.70 47.46
C ARG A 162 -11.12 50.22 46.55
N ASN A 163 -11.01 50.22 45.21
CA ASN A 163 -12.14 50.53 44.32
C ASN A 163 -11.93 50.11 42.85
N LYS A 164 -12.99 49.54 42.26
CA LYS A 164 -13.40 49.50 40.83
C LYS A 164 -13.10 48.28 39.93
N SER A 165 -14.24 47.67 39.54
CA SER A 165 -14.67 47.08 38.26
C SER A 165 -13.85 45.98 37.59
N THR A 166 -14.43 44.78 37.60
CA THR A 166 -14.02 43.56 36.91
C THR A 166 -14.32 43.61 35.40
N GLU A 167 -13.28 43.70 34.59
CA GLU A 167 -13.32 43.23 33.20
C GLU A 167 -12.58 41.88 33.16
N ALA A 168 -13.33 40.81 32.91
CA ALA A 168 -12.87 39.44 33.06
C ALA A 168 -11.94 39.06 31.90
N ALA A 169 -10.63 39.10 32.13
CA ALA A 169 -9.65 38.39 31.31
C ALA A 169 -10.05 36.90 31.21
N PRO A 170 -9.86 36.25 30.04
CA PRO A 170 -10.31 34.88 29.83
C PRO A 170 -9.58 33.97 30.81
N LYS A 171 -10.35 33.33 31.71
CA LYS A 171 -9.83 32.35 32.65
C LYS A 171 -9.33 31.14 31.86
N GLU A 172 -8.03 31.07 31.58
CA GLU A 172 -7.39 29.80 31.21
C GLU A 172 -7.70 28.80 32.33
N ARG A 173 -8.51 27.79 31.99
CA ARG A 173 -8.83 26.64 32.85
C ARG A 173 -7.52 25.94 33.19
N VAL A 174 -7.32 25.65 34.47
CA VAL A 174 -6.27 24.71 34.90
C VAL A 174 -6.69 23.33 34.39
N LEU A 175 -5.92 22.76 33.47
CA LEU A 175 -6.17 21.42 32.94
C LEU A 175 -5.73 20.39 33.99
N SER A 176 -6.48 19.31 34.12
CA SER A 176 -6.11 18.15 34.94
C SER A 176 -4.87 17.44 34.36
N ASP A 177 -4.15 16.69 35.20
CA ASP A 177 -3.00 15.88 34.75
C ASP A 177 -3.37 14.89 33.63
N GLU A 178 -4.61 14.40 33.64
CA GLU A 178 -5.14 13.48 32.63
C GLU A 178 -5.36 14.19 31.29
N GLU A 179 -5.95 15.39 31.29
CA GLU A 179 -6.15 16.20 30.08
C GLU A 179 -4.81 16.66 29.47
N ILE A 180 -3.79 16.92 30.30
CA ILE A 180 -2.43 17.26 29.84
C ILE A 180 -1.81 16.07 29.10
N ASN A 181 -1.91 14.87 29.67
CA ASN A 181 -1.40 13.65 29.05
C ASN A 181 -2.12 13.34 27.74
N GLU A 182 -3.46 13.39 27.70
CA GLU A 182 -4.21 13.17 26.46
C GLU A 182 -3.84 14.16 25.35
N ARG A 183 -3.59 15.42 25.73
CA ARG A 183 -3.18 16.45 24.78
C ARG A 183 -1.76 16.19 24.28
N ALA A 184 -0.84 15.83 25.17
CA ALA A 184 0.53 15.46 24.81
C ALA A 184 0.58 14.25 23.89
N GLU A 185 -0.21 13.21 24.16
CA GLU A 185 -0.34 12.04 23.30
C GLU A 185 -0.89 12.40 21.92
N ARG A 186 -1.91 13.26 21.83
CA ARG A 186 -2.45 13.73 20.54
C ARG A 186 -1.40 14.48 19.73
N ILE A 187 -0.61 15.33 20.37
CA ILE A 187 0.48 16.06 19.71
C ILE A 187 1.56 15.10 19.23
N ALA A 188 1.96 14.13 20.06
CA ALA A 188 2.94 13.11 19.70
C ALA A 188 2.46 12.24 18.52
N LYS A 189 1.18 11.84 18.50
CA LYS A 189 0.57 11.11 17.37
C LYS A 189 0.64 11.94 16.09
N ASN A 190 0.21 13.21 16.13
CA ASN A 190 0.21 14.09 14.96
C ASN A 190 1.63 14.37 14.44
N GLU A 191 2.63 14.46 15.33
CA GLU A 191 4.01 14.70 14.93
C GLU A 191 4.62 13.46 14.26
N LEU A 192 4.38 12.28 14.82
CA LEU A 192 4.88 11.02 14.27
C LEU A 192 4.09 10.56 13.03
N GLU A 193 2.84 10.98 12.85
CA GLU A 193 2.06 10.74 11.62
C GLU A 193 2.71 11.30 10.36
N LYS A 194 3.60 12.29 10.50
CA LYS A 194 4.40 12.81 9.38
C LYS A 194 5.35 11.74 8.81
N ASP A 195 5.85 10.83 9.65
CA ASP A 195 6.65 9.68 9.24
C ASP A 195 5.75 8.47 9.00
N THR A 196 5.13 8.45 7.82
CA THR A 196 4.21 7.39 7.40
C THR A 196 4.86 6.01 7.43
N LYS A 197 6.17 5.92 7.13
CA LYS A 197 6.90 4.65 7.16
C LYS A 197 7.00 4.15 8.60
N LEU A 198 7.46 4.99 9.52
CA LEU A 198 7.63 4.63 10.93
C LEU A 198 6.31 4.18 11.57
N VAL A 199 5.22 4.91 11.31
CA VAL A 199 3.86 4.54 11.78
C VAL A 199 3.43 3.20 11.19
N SER A 200 3.64 3.00 9.89
CA SER A 200 3.26 1.75 9.23
C SER A 200 3.99 0.53 9.81
N SER A 201 5.28 0.67 10.10
CA SER A 201 6.10 -0.40 10.68
C SER A 201 5.72 -0.70 12.12
N HIS A 202 5.44 0.33 12.91
CA HIS A 202 4.90 0.19 14.26
C HIS A 202 3.58 -0.61 14.26
N ASP A 203 2.65 -0.24 13.38
CA ASP A 203 1.33 -0.87 13.28
C ASP A 203 1.42 -2.32 12.78
N GLN A 204 2.32 -2.58 11.82
CA GLN A 204 2.58 -3.94 11.34
C GLN A 204 3.11 -4.83 12.46
N TYR A 205 4.11 -4.35 13.21
CA TYR A 205 4.70 -5.11 14.31
C TYR A 205 3.69 -5.38 15.45
N GLU A 206 2.85 -4.40 15.79
CA GLU A 206 1.77 -4.57 16.78
C GLU A 206 0.75 -5.64 16.34
N LYS A 207 0.38 -5.68 15.05
CA LYS A 207 -0.48 -6.74 14.50
C LYS A 207 0.17 -8.11 14.60
N MET A 208 1.46 -8.22 14.26
CA MET A 208 2.21 -9.46 14.39
C MET A 208 2.24 -9.97 15.84
N LYS A 209 2.50 -9.07 16.81
CA LYS A 209 2.52 -9.39 18.25
C LYS A 209 1.16 -9.90 18.73
N LYS A 210 0.07 -9.26 18.31
CA LYS A 210 -1.31 -9.69 18.62
C LYS A 210 -1.63 -11.06 18.03
N ALA A 211 -1.20 -11.31 16.78
CA ALA A 211 -1.40 -12.60 16.12
C ALA A 211 -0.68 -13.74 16.84
N VAL A 212 0.60 -13.55 17.22
CA VAL A 212 1.39 -14.54 17.99
C VAL A 212 0.77 -14.83 19.36
N CYS A 213 0.15 -13.85 20.00
CA CYS A 213 -0.53 -14.05 21.28
C CYS A 213 -1.83 -14.87 21.14
N SER A 214 -2.52 -14.76 20.00
CA SER A 214 -3.76 -15.51 19.74
C SER A 214 -3.53 -17.00 19.46
N THR A 215 -2.42 -17.36 18.82
CA THR A 215 -2.10 -18.76 18.45
C THR A 215 -1.53 -19.60 19.59
N ARG A 216 -1.14 -18.99 20.71
CA ARG A 216 -0.67 -19.70 21.92
C ARG A 216 -1.79 -20.03 22.92
N LYS A 217 -3.04 -19.67 22.64
CA LYS A 217 -4.20 -19.89 23.54
C LYS A 217 -5.01 -21.16 23.22
N THR A 218 -4.50 -22.01 22.35
CA THR A 218 -5.01 -23.36 22.04
C THR A 218 -3.97 -24.39 22.41
#